data_AF-A0A951AP85-F1
#
_entry.id   AF-A0A951AP85-F1
#
_cell.length_a   1.000
_cell.length_b   1.000
_cell.length_c   1.000
_cell.angle_alpha   90.00
_cell.angle_beta   90.00
_cell.angle_gamma   90.00
#
_symmetry.space_group_name_H-M   'P 1'
#
loop_
_entity.id
_entity.type
_entity.pdbx_description
1 polymer ?
#
loop_
_entity_poly.entity_id
_entity_poly.type
_entity_poly.pdbx_seq_one_letter_code
_entity_poly.pdbx_strand_id
1 'polypeptide(L)'
;ANEFFTWYRQSYPDDLEDPGFFFGWALTLFEFDEEPGAIERYKRGMLQNLYLAPLLLDQPEPSPELWQHNQRGDYTYAIDFVDSFGAIWERDAGATRFLRELYLSLLPQLDALIDVRRQMAELQDNRYEPEHRKIWDKLVGEEQRQIARWT
;
A
#
# COMPACT_ATOMS: atom_id res chain seq x y z
N ALA A 1 15.80 8.42 14.56
CA ALA A 1 14.85 8.26 13.43
C ALA A 1 13.41 8.15 13.93
N ASN A 2 13.05 7.26 14.87
CA ASN A 2 11.67 7.11 15.37
C ASN A 2 11.05 8.41 15.97
N GLU A 3 11.85 9.21 16.69
CA GLU A 3 11.42 10.52 17.22
C GLU A 3 10.98 11.50 16.13
N PHE A 4 11.63 11.47 14.96
CA PHE A 4 11.27 12.31 13.82
C PHE A 4 9.88 11.96 13.28
N PHE A 5 9.60 10.67 13.07
CA PHE A 5 8.29 10.21 12.60
C PHE A 5 7.17 10.53 13.60
N THR A 6 7.47 10.42 14.89
CA THR A 6 6.53 10.74 15.97
C THR A 6 6.22 12.24 15.99
N TRP A 7 7.24 13.09 15.89
CA TRP A 7 7.09 14.54 15.81
C TRP A 7 6.35 14.97 14.53
N TYR A 8 6.67 14.38 13.37
CA TYR A 8 6.03 14.71 12.10
C TYR A 8 4.52 14.45 12.16
N ARG A 9 4.10 13.28 12.67
CA ARG A 9 2.67 12.96 12.84
C ARG A 9 1.95 13.96 13.75
N GLN A 10 2.59 14.44 14.81
CA GLN A 10 2.00 15.43 15.72
C GLN A 10 1.91 16.82 15.08
N SER A 11 2.89 17.16 14.24
CA SER A 11 3.03 18.50 13.65
C SER A 11 2.19 18.68 12.40
N TYR A 12 1.89 17.60 11.69
CA TYR A 12 1.18 17.61 10.41
C TYR A 12 0.06 16.55 10.37
N PRO A 13 -0.98 16.69 11.21
CA PRO A 13 -2.06 15.70 11.30
C PRO A 13 -2.93 15.61 10.04
N ASP A 14 -2.94 16.67 9.23
CA ASP A 14 -3.75 16.79 8.00
C ASP A 14 -2.93 16.59 6.72
N ASP A 15 -1.63 16.27 6.82
CA ASP A 15 -0.84 16.00 5.62
C ASP A 15 -1.34 14.73 4.96
N LEU A 16 -1.34 14.74 3.63
CA LEU A 16 -1.77 13.62 2.84
C LEU A 16 -0.80 12.47 3.19
N GLU A 17 -1.32 11.38 3.71
CA GLU A 17 -0.50 10.23 4.10
C GLU A 17 0.25 9.69 2.86
N ASP A 18 1.56 9.47 2.98
CA ASP A 18 2.44 9.05 1.88
C ASP A 18 2.87 7.58 2.07
N PRO A 19 2.68 6.71 1.06
CA PRO A 19 2.97 5.29 1.21
C PRO A 19 4.47 5.01 1.41
N GLY A 20 5.35 5.72 0.69
CA GLY A 20 6.79 5.61 0.87
C GLY A 20 7.25 6.02 2.27
N PHE A 21 6.66 7.08 2.83
CA PHE A 21 6.88 7.50 4.22
C PHE A 21 6.51 6.39 5.21
N PHE A 22 5.39 5.69 5.00
CA PHE A 22 5.02 4.56 5.86
C PHE A 22 5.99 3.38 5.77
N PHE A 23 6.51 3.07 4.59
CA PHE A 23 7.54 2.03 4.45
C PHE A 23 8.82 2.43 5.18
N GLY A 24 9.30 3.67 5.02
CA GLY A 24 10.47 4.17 5.75
C GLY A 24 10.27 4.19 7.27
N TRP A 25 9.07 4.54 7.75
CA TRP A 25 8.74 4.49 9.17
C TRP A 25 8.69 3.05 9.67
N ALA A 26 8.06 2.14 8.93
CA ALA A 26 7.97 0.74 9.30
C ALA A 26 9.35 0.10 9.44
N LEU A 27 10.25 0.38 8.49
CA LEU A 27 11.65 -0.04 8.57
C LEU A 27 12.33 0.50 9.82
N THR A 28 12.17 1.81 10.11
CA THR A 28 12.73 2.41 11.32
C THR A 28 12.20 1.71 12.57
N LEU A 29 10.89 1.45 12.67
CA LEU A 29 10.32 0.77 13.84
C LEU A 29 10.88 -0.65 14.00
N PHE A 30 11.07 -1.37 12.89
CA PHE A 30 11.72 -2.67 12.90
C PHE A 30 13.16 -2.60 13.42
N GLU A 31 13.96 -1.62 12.99
CA GLU A 31 15.33 -1.40 13.49
C GLU A 31 15.41 -1.10 14.99
N PHE A 32 14.31 -0.61 15.59
CA PHE A 32 14.18 -0.33 17.02
C PHE A 32 13.42 -1.44 17.79
N ASP A 33 13.27 -2.63 17.21
CA ASP A 33 12.56 -3.79 17.79
C ASP A 33 11.06 -3.52 18.11
N GLU A 34 10.45 -2.52 17.47
CA GLU A 34 9.03 -2.15 17.63
C GLU A 34 8.16 -2.81 16.54
N GLU A 35 8.23 -4.14 16.45
CA GLU A 35 7.56 -4.91 15.39
C GLU A 35 6.05 -4.64 15.25
N PRO A 36 5.24 -4.55 16.32
CA PRO A 36 3.81 -4.28 16.18
C PRO A 36 3.53 -2.95 15.46
N GLY A 37 4.35 -1.93 15.76
CA GLY A 37 4.29 -0.64 15.08
C GLY A 37 4.71 -0.76 13.62
N ALA A 38 5.80 -1.49 13.34
CA ALA A 38 6.26 -1.72 11.98
C ALA A 38 5.19 -2.41 11.11
N ILE A 39 4.52 -3.43 11.65
CA ILE A 39 3.41 -4.13 10.99
C ILE A 39 2.29 -3.15 10.62
N GLU A 40 1.85 -2.31 11.56
CA GLU A 40 0.78 -1.34 11.31
C GLU A 40 1.18 -0.35 10.19
N ARG A 41 2.43 0.12 10.19
CA ARG A 41 2.91 1.07 9.17
C ARG A 41 3.03 0.43 7.79
N TYR A 42 3.60 -0.76 7.69
CA TYR A 42 3.64 -1.48 6.41
C TYR A 42 2.23 -1.74 5.86
N LYS A 43 1.29 -2.17 6.70
CA LYS A 43 -0.12 -2.37 6.31
C LYS A 43 -0.73 -1.10 5.71
N ARG A 44 -0.57 0.04 6.39
CA ARG A 44 -1.08 1.33 5.88
C ARG A 44 -0.44 1.70 4.53
N GLY A 45 0.87 1.54 4.40
CA GLY A 45 1.58 1.78 3.15
C GLY A 45 1.08 0.90 2.00
N MET A 46 0.91 -0.41 2.24
CA MET A 46 0.41 -1.36 1.24
C MET A 46 -1.02 -1.04 0.76
N LEU A 47 -1.89 -0.57 1.64
CA LEU A 47 -3.25 -0.15 1.27
C LEU A 47 -3.28 1.10 0.37
N GLN A 48 -2.28 1.98 0.55
CA GLN A 48 -2.13 3.20 -0.22
C GLN A 48 -1.44 2.97 -1.56
N ASN A 49 -0.46 2.06 -1.61
CA ASN A 49 0.21 1.66 -2.84
C ASN A 49 0.47 0.14 -2.84
N LEU A 50 -0.25 -0.58 -3.72
CA LEU A 50 -0.23 -2.04 -3.82
C LEU A 50 1.05 -2.61 -4.46
N TYR A 51 1.91 -1.75 -5.00
CA TYR A 51 3.08 -2.13 -5.79
C TYR A 51 4.39 -2.04 -5.00
N LEU A 52 4.45 -1.20 -3.94
CA LEU A 52 5.69 -1.01 -3.17
C LEU A 52 6.25 -2.30 -2.56
N ALA A 53 5.40 -3.08 -1.89
CA ALA A 53 5.83 -4.33 -1.27
C ALA A 53 6.34 -5.36 -2.29
N PRO A 54 5.60 -5.71 -3.35
CA PRO A 54 6.11 -6.68 -4.32
C PRO A 54 7.39 -6.20 -5.03
N LEU A 55 7.50 -4.90 -5.37
CA LEU A 55 8.72 -4.36 -5.99
C LEU A 55 9.94 -4.45 -5.06
N LEU A 56 9.81 -4.03 -3.80
CA LEU A 56 10.90 -4.14 -2.82
C LEU A 56 11.32 -5.59 -2.53
N LEU A 57 10.40 -6.53 -2.73
CA LEU A 57 10.61 -7.95 -2.47
C LEU A 57 10.98 -8.77 -3.71
N ASP A 58 11.08 -8.13 -4.88
CA ASP A 58 11.21 -8.81 -6.18
C ASP A 58 10.17 -9.94 -6.32
N GLN A 59 8.90 -9.58 -6.10
CA GLN A 59 7.73 -10.45 -6.26
C GLN A 59 6.86 -9.97 -7.42
N PRO A 60 6.04 -10.85 -8.02
CA PRO A 60 5.10 -10.43 -9.04
C PRO A 60 4.18 -9.30 -8.56
N GLU A 61 4.19 -8.19 -9.29
CA GLU A 61 3.29 -7.08 -9.04
C GLU A 61 1.88 -7.38 -9.57
N PRO A 62 0.83 -6.76 -9.00
CA PRO A 62 -0.46 -6.71 -9.66
C PRO A 62 -0.39 -5.90 -10.96
N SER A 63 -1.38 -6.09 -11.85
CA SER A 63 -1.49 -5.30 -13.08
C SER A 63 -1.45 -3.79 -12.78
N PRO A 64 -0.73 -2.97 -13.56
CA PRO A 64 -0.77 -1.51 -13.42
C PRO A 64 -2.16 -0.91 -13.71
N GLU A 65 -3.02 -1.64 -14.43
CA GLU A 65 -4.39 -1.25 -14.80
C GLU A 65 -5.38 -1.45 -13.63
N LEU A 66 -5.05 -0.92 -12.46
CA LEU A 66 -5.93 -0.90 -11.31
C LEU A 66 -6.47 0.51 -11.10
N TRP A 67 -7.70 0.59 -10.60
CA TRP A 67 -8.24 1.85 -10.14
C TRP A 67 -7.44 2.33 -8.91
N GLN A 68 -7.03 3.59 -8.93
CA GLN A 68 -6.32 4.24 -7.83
C GLN A 68 -7.03 5.54 -7.45
N HIS A 69 -7.00 5.87 -6.16
CA HIS A 69 -7.62 7.08 -5.63
C HIS A 69 -6.85 8.35 -5.99
N ASN A 70 -5.52 8.24 -6.09
CA ASN A 70 -4.61 9.36 -6.29
C ASN A 70 -3.28 8.87 -6.86
N GLN A 71 -2.43 9.83 -7.25
CA GLN A 71 -1.13 9.57 -7.89
C GLN A 71 -0.14 8.78 -7.02
N ARG A 72 -0.30 8.79 -5.69
CA ARG A 72 0.59 8.03 -4.79
C ARG A 72 0.26 6.54 -4.77
N GLY A 73 -0.93 6.17 -5.21
CA GLY A 73 -1.31 4.77 -5.43
C GLY A 73 -0.85 4.23 -6.79
N ASP A 74 -0.34 5.08 -7.68
CA ASP A 74 0.05 4.67 -9.03
C ASP A 74 1.31 3.80 -9.02
N TYR A 75 1.43 2.98 -10.07
CA TYR A 75 2.59 2.12 -10.28
C TYR A 75 3.89 2.94 -10.45
N THR A 76 3.84 4.04 -11.21
CA THR A 76 5.00 4.91 -11.44
C THR A 76 5.57 5.48 -10.14
N TYR A 77 4.71 5.87 -9.19
CA TYR A 77 5.18 6.32 -7.88
C TYR A 77 6.00 5.24 -7.17
N ALA A 78 5.55 3.98 -7.24
CA ALA A 78 6.22 2.88 -6.57
C ALA A 78 7.59 2.59 -7.20
N ILE A 79 7.68 2.66 -8.53
CA ILE A 79 8.95 2.55 -9.26
C ILE A 79 9.91 3.67 -8.84
N ASP A 80 9.47 4.93 -8.89
CA ASP A 80 10.30 6.07 -8.52
C ASP A 80 10.81 5.96 -7.06
N PHE A 81 9.97 5.46 -6.16
CA PHE A 81 10.36 5.19 -4.77
C PHE A 81 11.42 4.08 -4.68
N VAL A 82 11.22 2.94 -5.34
CA VAL A 82 12.13 1.80 -5.28
C VAL A 82 13.47 2.14 -5.93
N ASP A 83 13.48 2.86 -7.04
CA ASP A 83 14.70 3.36 -7.67
C ASP A 83 15.48 4.31 -6.75
N SER A 84 14.77 5.11 -5.95
CA SER A 84 15.39 6.09 -5.04
C SER A 84 15.87 5.48 -3.73
N PHE A 85 15.13 4.50 -3.17
CA PHE A 85 15.28 4.06 -1.78
C PHE A 85 15.35 2.53 -1.60
N GLY A 86 15.08 1.73 -2.63
CA GLY A 86 15.01 0.27 -2.55
C GLY A 86 16.30 -0.38 -2.05
N ALA A 87 17.45 0.22 -2.36
CA ALA A 87 18.77 -0.22 -1.88
C ALA A 87 18.89 -0.28 -0.35
N ILE A 88 18.01 0.41 0.40
CA ILE A 88 17.97 0.30 1.86
C ILE A 88 17.50 -1.09 2.28
N TRP A 89 16.41 -1.60 1.67
CA TRP A 89 15.90 -2.94 1.94
C TRP A 89 16.85 -4.04 1.46
N GLU A 90 17.46 -3.87 0.28
CA GLU A 90 18.45 -4.82 -0.25
C GLU A 90 19.63 -5.08 0.70
N ARG A 91 20.02 -4.07 1.48
CA ARG A 91 21.15 -4.13 2.42
C ARG A 91 20.79 -4.76 3.76
N ASP A 92 19.51 -4.81 4.11
CA ASP A 92 19.02 -5.39 5.36
C ASP A 92 18.17 -6.65 5.09
N ALA A 93 18.82 -7.80 5.18
CA ALA A 93 18.17 -9.10 5.01
C ALA A 93 17.11 -9.38 6.09
N GLY A 94 17.25 -8.82 7.30
CA GLY A 94 16.28 -8.96 8.37
C GLY A 94 15.01 -8.19 8.07
N ALA A 95 15.14 -6.92 7.70
CA ALA A 95 14.00 -6.08 7.33
C ALA A 95 13.28 -6.60 6.08
N THR A 96 14.03 -7.05 5.07
CA THR A 96 13.46 -7.65 3.85
C THR A 96 12.71 -8.95 4.15
N ARG A 97 13.27 -9.81 5.02
CA ARG A 97 12.59 -11.03 5.44
C ARG A 97 11.31 -10.72 6.21
N PHE A 98 11.36 -9.76 7.13
CA PHE A 98 10.20 -9.33 7.90
C PHE A 98 9.08 -8.81 6.99
N LEU A 99 9.41 -7.91 6.05
CA LEU A 99 8.47 -7.41 5.05
C LEU A 99 7.88 -8.55 4.22
N ARG A 100 8.70 -9.53 3.81
CA ARG A 100 8.25 -10.70 3.04
C ARG A 100 7.26 -11.55 3.81
N GLU A 101 7.56 -11.92 5.06
CA GLU A 101 6.68 -12.72 5.90
C GLU A 101 5.34 -12.01 6.11
N LEU A 102 5.38 -10.69 6.38
CA LEU A 102 4.18 -9.88 6.50
C LEU A 102 3.38 -9.84 5.19
N TYR A 103 4.02 -9.52 4.07
CA TYR A 103 3.36 -9.45 2.75
C TYR A 103 2.68 -10.77 2.39
N LEU A 104 3.38 -11.91 2.53
CA LEU A 104 2.82 -13.23 2.27
C LEU A 104 1.64 -13.56 3.17
N SER A 105 1.66 -13.12 4.44
CA SER A 105 0.55 -13.31 5.37
C SER A 105 -0.71 -12.51 4.99
N LEU A 106 -0.54 -11.46 4.18
CA LEU A 106 -1.59 -10.52 3.79
C LEU A 106 -2.06 -10.72 2.34
N LEU A 107 -1.44 -11.62 1.58
CA LEU A 107 -1.80 -11.90 0.18
C LEU A 107 -3.30 -12.12 -0.02
N PRO A 108 -4.00 -12.97 0.77
CA PRO A 108 -5.43 -13.18 0.57
C PRO A 108 -6.27 -11.89 0.68
N GLN A 109 -5.88 -10.98 1.58
CA GLN A 109 -6.56 -9.70 1.77
C GLN A 109 -6.18 -8.69 0.67
N LEU A 110 -4.93 -8.71 0.21
CA LEU A 110 -4.46 -7.90 -0.92
C LEU A 110 -5.14 -8.32 -2.22
N ASP A 111 -5.21 -9.62 -2.51
CA ASP A 111 -5.86 -10.16 -3.70
C ASP A 111 -7.33 -9.75 -3.76
N ALA A 112 -8.04 -9.83 -2.62
CA ALA A 112 -9.43 -9.38 -2.55
C ALA A 112 -9.59 -7.87 -2.85
N LEU A 113 -8.64 -7.03 -2.42
CA LEU A 113 -8.65 -5.60 -2.71
C LEU A 113 -8.28 -5.32 -4.19
N ILE A 114 -7.26 -6.01 -4.71
CA ILE A 114 -6.83 -5.95 -6.12
C ILE A 114 -7.99 -6.32 -7.03
N ASP A 115 -8.74 -7.37 -6.72
CA ASP A 115 -9.90 -7.82 -7.49
C ASP A 115 -11.01 -6.75 -7.57
N VAL A 116 -11.24 -6.02 -6.49
CA VAL A 116 -12.22 -4.92 -6.45
C VAL A 116 -11.72 -3.75 -7.29
N ARG A 117 -10.46 -3.34 -7.12
CA ARG A 117 -9.86 -2.22 -7.87
C ARG A 117 -9.75 -2.50 -9.37
N ARG A 118 -9.55 -3.76 -9.77
CA ARG A 118 -9.61 -4.19 -11.16
C ARG A 118 -11.01 -3.99 -11.74
N GLN A 119 -12.05 -4.46 -11.04
CA GLN A 119 -13.44 -4.27 -11.49
C GLN A 119 -13.82 -2.77 -11.59
N MET A 120 -13.29 -1.95 -10.70
CA MET A 120 -13.48 -0.49 -10.77
C MET A 120 -12.81 0.11 -12.01
N ALA A 121 -11.59 -0.31 -12.35
CA ALA A 121 -10.90 0.13 -13.57
C ALA A 121 -11.68 -0.28 -14.83
N GLU A 122 -12.10 -1.54 -14.93
CA GLU A 122 -12.90 -2.04 -16.03
C GLU A 122 -14.22 -1.26 -16.20
N LEU A 123 -14.89 -0.94 -15.09
CA LEU A 123 -16.12 -0.16 -15.10
C LEU A 123 -15.89 1.32 -15.46
N GLN A 124 -14.75 1.90 -15.08
CA GLN A 124 -14.38 3.26 -15.45
C GLN A 124 -14.22 3.42 -16.97
N ASP A 125 -13.71 2.38 -17.64
CA ASP A 125 -13.58 2.35 -19.10
C ASP A 125 -14.93 2.06 -19.79
N ASN A 126 -15.83 1.31 -19.14
CA ASN A 126 -17.16 1.01 -19.67
C ASN A 126 -18.22 2.09 -19.36
N ARG A 127 -18.06 3.27 -19.96
CA ARG A 127 -18.92 4.45 -19.72
C ARG A 127 -20.37 4.34 -20.20
N TYR A 128 -20.71 3.31 -20.98
CA TYR A 128 -22.05 3.09 -21.52
C TYR A 128 -22.90 2.12 -20.70
N GLU A 129 -22.37 1.61 -19.59
CA GLU A 129 -23.10 0.71 -18.68
C GLU A 129 -24.36 1.41 -18.10
N PRO A 130 -25.59 0.94 -18.40
CA PRO A 130 -26.81 1.59 -17.94
C PRO A 130 -26.92 1.70 -16.42
N GLU A 131 -26.38 0.72 -15.68
CA GLU A 131 -26.40 0.70 -14.22
C GLU A 131 -25.08 1.18 -13.60
N HIS A 132 -24.25 1.93 -14.35
CA HIS A 132 -22.87 2.31 -13.98
C HIS A 132 -22.75 2.80 -12.54
N ARG A 133 -23.53 3.81 -12.18
CA ARG A 133 -23.51 4.41 -10.84
C ARG A 133 -23.80 3.39 -9.73
N LYS A 134 -24.77 2.50 -9.93
CA LYS A 134 -25.16 1.50 -8.94
C LYS A 134 -24.08 0.45 -8.75
N ILE A 135 -23.42 0.03 -9.84
CA ILE A 135 -22.29 -0.89 -9.77
C ILE A 135 -21.10 -0.20 -9.09
N TRP A 136 -20.83 1.06 -9.44
CA TRP A 136 -19.78 1.86 -8.82
C TRP A 136 -19.96 1.98 -7.30
N ASP A 137 -21.14 2.39 -6.84
CA ASP A 137 -21.44 2.52 -5.41
C ASP A 137 -21.28 1.18 -4.66
N LYS A 138 -21.63 0.06 -5.31
CA LYS A 138 -21.41 -1.29 -4.76
C LYS A 138 -19.92 -1.61 -4.63
N LEU A 139 -19.12 -1.29 -5.65
CA LEU A 139 -17.68 -1.53 -5.65
C LEU A 139 -16.96 -0.67 -4.61
N VAL A 140 -17.29 0.62 -4.50
CA VAL A 140 -16.80 1.50 -3.44
C VAL A 140 -17.11 0.92 -2.05
N GLY A 141 -18.35 0.46 -1.84
CA GLY A 141 -18.73 -0.17 -0.57
C GLY A 141 -17.99 -1.48 -0.30
N GLU A 142 -17.66 -2.26 -1.33
CA GLU A 142 -16.83 -3.48 -1.18
C GLU A 142 -15.38 -3.13 -0.87
N GLU A 143 -14.80 -2.14 -1.53
CA GLU A 143 -13.44 -1.68 -1.26
C GLU A 143 -13.30 -1.21 0.19
N GLN A 144 -14.23 -0.39 0.68
CA GLN A 144 -14.28 0.05 2.07
C GLN A 144 -14.35 -1.13 3.04
N ARG A 145 -15.13 -2.18 2.72
CA ARG A 145 -15.17 -3.41 3.52
C ARG A 145 -13.85 -4.15 3.52
N GLN A 146 -13.15 -4.21 2.39
CA GLN A 146 -11.84 -4.85 2.33
C GLN A 146 -10.81 -4.06 3.15
N ILE A 147 -10.77 -2.73 3.02
CA ILE A 147 -9.87 -1.86 3.80
C ILE A 147 -10.15 -1.98 5.31
N ALA A 148 -11.41 -2.00 5.74
CA ALA A 148 -11.78 -2.11 7.15
C ALA A 148 -11.36 -3.44 7.82
N ARG A 149 -10.99 -4.47 7.05
CA ARG A 149 -10.44 -5.74 7.60
C ARG A 149 -8.98 -5.62 8.04
N TRP A 150 -8.32 -4.50 7.72
CA TRP A 150 -6.92 -4.26 8.02
C TRP A 150 -6.70 -3.43 9.28
N THR A 151 -7.74 -2.72 9.73
CA THR A 151 -7.82 -1.93 10.97
C THR A 151 -8.34 -2.76 12.13
#